data_AF-A0A412KKY6-F1
#
_entry.id   AF-A0A412KKY6-F1
#
_cell.length_a   1.000
_cell.length_b   1.000
_cell.length_c   1.000
_cell.angle_alpha   90.00
_cell.angle_beta   90.00
_cell.angle_gamma   90.00
#
_symmetry.space_group_name_H-M   'P 1'
#
loop_
_entity.id
_entity.type
_entity.pdbx_description
1 polymer ?
#
loop_
_entity_poly.entity_id
_entity_poly.type
_entity_poly.pdbx_seq_one_letter_code
_entity_poly.pdbx_strand_id
1 'polypeptide(L)'
;MDAVSRVNGEDMSGYLATLKYLHQGIFRYADIKNGKVRIPLDACYYQNFDNGVLRGNVMITVTCSVGNAHMPESTARVVFKL
;
A
#
# COMPACT_ATOMS: atom_id res chain seq x y z
N MET A 1 -8.04 14.56 -0.39
CA MET A 1 -8.11 14.29 1.06
C MET A 1 -7.27 15.38 1.65
N ASP A 2 -7.91 16.51 1.95
CA ASP A 2 -7.18 17.73 2.30
C ASP A 2 -7.30 17.86 3.81
N ALA A 3 -6.17 17.65 4.50
CA ALA A 3 -6.10 17.67 5.95
C ALA A 3 -5.20 18.84 6.35
N VAL A 4 -5.68 19.73 7.22
CA VAL A 4 -4.90 20.88 7.68
C VAL A 4 -4.19 20.51 8.99
N SER A 5 -2.89 20.82 9.09
CA SER A 5 -2.11 20.57 10.30
C SER A 5 -2.61 21.43 11.46
N ARG A 6 -2.92 20.79 12.60
CA ARG A 6 -3.31 21.51 13.83
C ARG A 6 -2.13 22.22 14.53
N VAL A 7 -0.90 21.92 14.12
CA VAL A 7 0.33 22.46 14.73
C VAL A 7 0.76 23.77 14.08
N ASN A 8 0.65 23.88 12.76
CA ASN A 8 1.14 25.03 11.99
C ASN A 8 0.14 25.57 10.95
N GLY A 9 -1.05 24.98 10.81
CA GLY A 9 -2.09 25.48 9.91
C GLY A 9 -1.84 25.22 8.42
N GLU A 10 -0.77 24.51 8.08
CA GLU A 10 -0.41 24.18 6.69
C GLU A 10 -1.22 22.99 6.15
N ASP A 11 -1.46 22.98 4.84
CA ASP A 11 -2.05 21.84 4.15
C ASP A 11 -1.13 20.62 4.26
N MET A 12 -1.66 19.51 4.77
CA MET A 12 -0.97 18.24 4.84
C MET A 12 -1.29 17.43 3.59
N SER A 13 -0.29 17.35 2.71
CA SER A 13 -0.24 16.35 1.65
C SER A 13 0.47 15.10 2.18
N GLY A 14 -0.24 13.98 2.19
CA GLY A 14 0.31 12.67 2.52
C GLY A 14 0.87 11.99 1.27
N TYR A 15 2.12 11.55 1.33
CA TYR A 15 2.71 10.72 0.28
C TYR A 15 3.01 9.32 0.83
N LEU A 16 2.86 8.30 0.00
CA LEU A 16 3.33 6.95 0.31
C LEU A 16 4.85 7.01 0.45
N ALA A 17 5.37 6.83 1.66
CA ALA A 17 6.80 6.86 1.94
C ALA A 17 7.42 5.50 1.64
N THR A 18 6.81 4.42 2.16
CA THR A 18 7.23 3.05 1.85
C THR A 18 6.03 2.13 1.73
N LEU A 19 6.20 1.07 0.93
CA LEU A 19 5.28 -0.06 0.89
C LEU A 19 6.11 -1.34 0.95
N LYS A 20 5.71 -2.27 1.83
CA LYS A 20 6.19 -3.64 1.83
C LYS A 20 5.04 -4.57 1.44
N TYR A 21 5.36 -5.65 0.74
CA TYR A 21 4.40 -6.71 0.42
C TYR A 21 4.86 -8.03 1.03
N LEU A 22 3.91 -8.85 1.46
CA LEU A 22 4.20 -10.18 1.97
C LEU A 22 4.55 -11.11 0.81
N HIS A 23 5.73 -11.73 0.86
CA HIS A 23 6.15 -12.73 -0.11
C HIS A 23 6.92 -13.84 0.61
N GLN A 24 6.44 -15.08 0.49
CA GLN A 24 7.03 -16.27 1.14
C GLN A 24 7.21 -16.08 2.66
N GLY A 25 6.22 -15.48 3.33
CA GLY A 25 6.23 -15.26 4.77
C GLY A 25 7.05 -14.06 5.25
N ILE A 26 7.68 -13.29 4.35
CA ILE A 26 8.52 -12.15 4.69
C ILE A 26 7.99 -10.88 4.02
N PHE A 27 7.96 -9.76 4.74
CA PHE A 27 7.65 -8.45 4.16
C PHE A 27 8.86 -7.89 3.41
N ARG A 28 8.72 -7.68 2.10
CA ARG A 28 9.77 -7.13 1.22
C ARG A 28 9.37 -5.74 0.75
N TYR A 29 10.33 -4.81 0.69
CA TYR A 29 10.09 -3.48 0.12
C TYR A 29 9.69 -3.57 -1.35
N ALA A 30 8.66 -2.83 -1.73
CA ALA A 30 8.27 -2.64 -3.12
C ALA A 30 9.14 -1.58 -3.79
N ASP A 31 9.42 -1.77 -5.08
CA ASP A 31 10.02 -0.73 -5.92
C ASP A 31 8.96 0.33 -6.22
N ILE A 32 9.26 1.60 -5.92
CA ILE A 32 8.40 2.74 -6.20
C ILE A 32 9.12 3.62 -7.21
N LYS A 33 8.62 3.66 -8.47
CA LYS A 33 9.17 4.55 -9.52
C LYS A 33 8.06 5.33 -10.18
N ASN A 34 8.24 6.65 -10.33
CA ASN A 34 7.29 7.56 -10.96
C ASN A 34 5.87 7.44 -10.36
N GLY A 35 5.78 7.36 -9.03
CA GLY A 35 4.52 7.19 -8.30
C GLY A 35 3.84 5.82 -8.47
N LYS A 36 4.49 4.86 -9.13
CA LYS A 36 3.96 3.50 -9.33
C LYS A 36 4.69 2.51 -8.45
N VAL A 37 3.92 1.76 -7.67
CA VAL A 37 4.38 0.63 -6.86
C VAL A 37 4.45 -0.62 -7.73
N ARG A 38 5.55 -1.37 -7.64
CA ARG A 38 5.69 -2.67 -8.32
C ARG A 38 5.68 -3.81 -7.29
N ILE A 39 4.75 -4.74 -7.48
CA ILE A 39 4.63 -5.97 -6.70
C ILE A 39 4.73 -7.15 -7.69
N PRO A 40 5.63 -8.12 -7.48
CA PRO A 40 5.70 -9.33 -8.28
C PRO A 40 4.39 -10.15 -8.23
N LEU A 41 3.98 -10.72 -9.36
CA LEU A 41 2.73 -11.50 -9.43
C LEU A 41 2.77 -12.79 -8.60
N ASP A 42 3.95 -13.40 -8.46
CA ASP A 42 4.19 -14.57 -7.61
C ASP A 42 4.05 -14.28 -6.10
N ALA A 43 4.07 -13.01 -5.70
CA ALA A 43 3.72 -12.60 -4.34
C ALA A 43 2.20 -12.48 -4.11
N CYS A 44 1.38 -12.56 -5.16
CA CYS A 44 -0.07 -12.47 -5.07
C CYS A 44 -0.71 -13.85 -4.91
N TYR A 45 -1.78 -13.91 -4.13
CA TYR A 45 -2.64 -15.08 -4.03
C TYR A 45 -3.84 -14.92 -4.95
N TYR A 46 -4.12 -15.98 -5.71
CA TYR A 46 -5.21 -15.99 -6.67
C TYR A 46 -6.31 -16.94 -6.22
N GLN A 47 -7.56 -16.49 -6.34
CA GLN A 47 -8.75 -17.27 -6.03
C GLN A 47 -9.74 -17.14 -7.19
N ASN A 48 -10.24 -18.28 -7.66
CA ASN A 48 -11.37 -18.33 -8.58
C ASN A 48 -12.65 -18.06 -7.79
N PHE A 49 -13.45 -17.11 -8.26
CA PHE A 49 -14.80 -16.86 -7.76
C PHE A 49 -15.83 -17.41 -8.75
N ASP A 50 -17.06 -17.61 -8.26
CA ASP A 50 -18.19 -17.99 -9.09
C ASP A 50 -18.29 -17.06 -10.31
N ASN A 51 -18.63 -17.64 -11.46
CA ASN A 51 -18.64 -16.99 -12.79
C ASN A 51 -17.28 -16.81 -13.47
N GLY A 52 -16.23 -17.53 -13.03
CA GLY A 52 -14.93 -17.55 -13.72
C GLY A 52 -14.09 -16.28 -13.52
N VAL A 53 -14.45 -15.44 -12.55
CA VAL A 53 -13.70 -14.22 -12.23
C VAL A 53 -12.50 -14.59 -11.35
N LEU A 54 -11.30 -14.28 -11.84
CA LEU A 54 -10.07 -14.44 -11.07
C LEU A 54 -9.82 -13.19 -10.21
N ARG A 55 -9.71 -13.37 -8.89
CA ARG A 55 -9.29 -12.30 -7.98
C ARG A 55 -7.90 -12.55 -7.44
N GLY A 56 -7.04 -11.54 -7.53
CA GLY A 56 -5.74 -11.51 -6.88
C GLY A 56 -5.81 -10.75 -5.57
N ASN A 57 -4.99 -11.14 -4.60
CA ASN A 57 -4.80 -10.37 -3.38
C ASN A 57 -3.38 -10.47 -2.83
N VAL A 58 -2.93 -9.44 -2.12
CA VAL A 58 -1.62 -9.39 -1.48
C VAL A 58 -1.71 -8.59 -0.17
N MET A 59 -1.04 -9.09 0.87
CA MET A 59 -0.90 -8.37 2.14
C MET A 59 0.22 -7.34 2.01
N ILE A 60 -0.02 -6.13 2.49
CA ILE A 60 0.94 -5.02 2.44
C ILE A 60 1.07 -4.35 3.80
N THR A 61 2.24 -3.76 4.07
CA THR A 61 2.40 -2.70 5.06
C THR A 61 2.79 -1.40 4.37
N VAL A 62 2.28 -0.28 4.85
CA VAL A 62 2.54 1.05 4.29
C VAL A 62 2.94 2.03 5.37
N THR A 63 3.87 2.91 5.04
CA THR A 63 4.12 4.13 5.80
C THR A 63 3.85 5.33 4.92
N CYS A 64 3.27 6.38 5.49
CA CYS A 64 3.06 7.64 4.79
C CYS A 64 3.87 8.74 5.47
N SER A 65 4.38 9.67 4.68
CA SER A 65 4.92 10.93 5.19
C SER A 65 3.81 11.97 5.19
N VAL A 66 3.48 12.56 6.34
CA VAL A 66 2.52 13.68 6.50
C VAL A 66 3.14 14.79 7.34
N GLY A 67 3.95 15.65 6.72
CA GLY A 67 4.65 16.72 7.43
C GLY A 67 5.41 16.22 8.67
N ASN A 68 5.62 17.09 9.66
CA ASN A 68 6.38 16.78 10.89
C ASN A 68 5.70 15.77 11.85
N ALA A 69 4.58 15.15 11.47
CA ALA A 69 3.86 14.18 12.29
C ALA A 69 4.15 12.74 11.82
N HIS A 70 4.52 11.88 12.76
CA HIS A 70 4.78 10.47 12.49
C HIS A 70 3.46 9.69 12.29
N MET A 71 3.14 9.32 11.04
CA MET A 71 2.03 8.38 10.80
C MET A 71 2.49 6.95 11.10
N PRO A 72 1.72 6.15 11.88
CA PRO A 72 2.09 4.77 12.16
C PRO A 72 2.04 3.89 10.89
N GLU A 73 2.91 2.88 10.83
CA GLU A 73 2.85 1.84 9.80
C GLU A 73 1.46 1.17 9.85
N SER A 74 0.81 1.06 8.69
CA SER A 74 -0.52 0.46 8.55
C SER A 74 -0.42 -0.82 7.73
N THR A 75 -1.14 -1.86 8.15
CA THR A 75 -1.22 -3.14 7.42
C THR A 75 -2.57 -3.25 6.72
N ALA A 76 -2.57 -3.67 5.46
CA ALA A 76 -3.80 -3.83 4.66
C ALA A 76 -3.71 -5.02 3.71
N ARG A 77 -4.86 -5.47 3.20
CA ARG A 77 -4.96 -6.43 2.10
C ARG A 77 -5.43 -5.72 0.84
N VAL A 78 -4.61 -5.71 -0.20
CA VAL A 78 -5.00 -5.25 -1.53
C VAL A 78 -5.74 -6.38 -2.23
N VAL A 79 -6.89 -6.10 -2.82
CA VAL A 79 -7.69 -7.06 -3.60
C VAL A 79 -7.96 -6.44 -4.97
N PHE A 80 -7.71 -7.20 -6.03
CA PHE A 80 -7.92 -6.77 -7.41
C PHE A 80 -8.57 -7.88 -8.24
N LYS A 81 -9.25 -7.47 -9.32
CA LYS A 81 -9.82 -8.38 -10.32
C LYS A 81 -8.86 -8.44 -11.51
N LEU A 82 -8.73 -9.62 -12.11
CA LEU A 82 -8.04 -9.86 -13.38
C LEU A 82 -9.05 -10.03 -14.51
#